data_AF-A0A2H0KBQ4-F1
#
_entry.id   AF-A0A2H0KBQ4-F1
#
_cell.length_a   1.000
_cell.length_b   1.000
_cell.length_c   1.000
_cell.angle_alpha   90.00
_cell.angle_beta   90.00
_cell.angle_gamma   90.00
#
_symmetry.space_group_name_H-M   'P 1'
#
loop_
_entity.id
_entity.type
_entity.pdbx_description
1 polymer ?
#
loop_
_entity_poly.entity_id
_entity_poly.type
_entity_poly.pdbx_seq_one_letter_code
_entity_poly.pdbx_strand_id
1 'polypeptide(L)'
;MKKIIIAVIIIVVGFGVYFSMDNSKGNISSGKSFSYVLENCDGKSGLQKDTCLLQKASFAGDLSFCSNDHPGYSKDECYSEIAATQNNPKICEDNADDVSKCKDSYATSELDISKCVTDSCKTQVLSWISKYRLEESDCKNFTSNLQKSAFSGADEYSKKYQCTEFVADLDQEASYCDDLTLIGVDQRKIDRCKTKASKGNLTFQNCTTRMGYGYYRDACYYSLAKQDNSPGVCDFIDVTVLKDRCIKAFQ
;
A
#
# COMPACT_ATOMS: atom_id res chain seq x y z
N MET A 1 -49.43 -20.45 22.09
CA MET A 1 -47.97 -20.25 22.19
C MET A 1 -47.43 -19.95 20.81
N LYS A 2 -47.07 -18.68 20.53
CA LYS A 2 -46.68 -18.18 19.20
C LYS A 2 -45.24 -18.57 18.89
N LYS A 3 -45.00 -19.26 17.78
CA LYS A 3 -43.65 -19.51 17.24
C LYS A 3 -43.25 -18.32 16.38
N ILE A 4 -42.24 -17.57 16.81
CA ILE A 4 -41.60 -16.52 16.02
C ILE A 4 -40.48 -17.19 15.22
N ILE A 5 -40.65 -17.26 13.90
CA ILE A 5 -39.60 -17.64 12.96
C ILE A 5 -38.90 -16.34 12.56
N ILE A 6 -37.67 -16.13 13.02
CA ILE A 6 -36.82 -15.03 12.54
C ILE A 6 -36.04 -15.55 11.35
N ALA A 7 -36.48 -15.17 10.14
CA ALA A 7 -35.69 -15.31 8.93
C ALA A 7 -34.71 -14.14 8.87
N VAL A 8 -33.42 -14.41 9.12
CA VAL A 8 -32.35 -13.43 8.91
C VAL A 8 -31.94 -13.52 7.44
N ILE A 9 -32.47 -12.60 6.63
CA ILE A 9 -32.01 -12.35 5.27
C ILE A 9 -30.80 -11.41 5.39
N ILE A 10 -29.58 -11.95 5.26
CA ILE A 10 -28.37 -11.15 5.06
C ILE A 10 -28.23 -10.93 3.55
N ILE A 11 -28.67 -9.77 3.08
CA ILE A 11 -28.28 -9.24 1.77
C ILE A 11 -26.89 -8.63 1.93
N VAL A 12 -25.86 -9.39 1.57
CA VAL A 12 -24.53 -8.81 1.30
C VAL A 12 -24.55 -8.36 -0.16
N VAL A 13 -25.00 -7.12 -0.41
CA VAL A 13 -24.65 -6.42 -1.66
C VAL A 13 -23.49 -5.51 -1.32
N GLY A 14 -22.30 -6.10 -1.27
CA GLY A 14 -21.04 -5.37 -1.25
C GLY A 14 -20.55 -5.19 -2.68
N PHE A 15 -20.58 -3.94 -3.15
CA PHE A 15 -19.97 -3.50 -4.40
C PHE A 15 -18.46 -3.81 -4.38
N GLY A 16 -18.08 -4.94 -4.96
CA GLY A 16 -16.72 -5.24 -5.38
C GLY A 16 -16.77 -5.59 -6.85
N VAL A 17 -16.54 -4.61 -7.72
CA VAL A 17 -16.19 -4.91 -9.11
C VAL A 17 -14.79 -5.53 -9.06
N TYR A 18 -14.74 -6.85 -9.05
CA TYR A 18 -13.54 -7.65 -9.18
C TYR A 18 -12.92 -7.36 -10.55
N PHE A 19 -11.92 -6.48 -10.61
CA PHE A 19 -10.99 -6.43 -11.73
C PHE A 19 -9.87 -7.43 -11.45
N SER A 20 -10.04 -8.66 -11.90
CA SER A 20 -8.91 -9.58 -12.07
C SER A 20 -8.11 -9.11 -13.29
N MET A 21 -6.96 -8.48 -13.05
CA MET A 21 -5.98 -8.18 -14.10
C MET A 21 -5.01 -9.36 -14.19
N ASP A 22 -5.28 -10.29 -15.08
CA ASP A 22 -4.29 -11.30 -15.49
C ASP A 22 -3.20 -10.61 -16.32
N ASN A 23 -1.99 -10.54 -15.75
CA ASN A 23 -0.78 -10.04 -16.41
C ASN A 23 -0.21 -11.09 -17.39
N SER A 24 -1.00 -11.43 -18.41
CA SER A 24 -0.54 -12.23 -19.55
C SER A 24 -0.12 -11.29 -20.68
N LYS A 25 1.18 -11.23 -20.98
CA LYS A 25 1.74 -10.64 -22.22
C LYS A 25 1.42 -11.53 -23.43
N GLY A 26 0.16 -11.93 -23.58
CA GLY A 26 -0.36 -12.67 -24.72
C GLY A 26 -1.14 -11.73 -25.63
N ASN A 27 -0.87 -11.78 -26.94
CA ASN A 27 -1.64 -11.09 -27.97
C ASN A 27 -3.15 -11.23 -27.71
N ILE A 28 -3.80 -10.12 -27.33
CA ILE A 28 -5.24 -10.04 -27.14
C ILE A 28 -5.90 -10.09 -28.52
N SER A 29 -6.26 -11.31 -28.92
CA SER A 29 -7.24 -11.56 -29.96
C SER A 29 -8.61 -11.14 -29.43
N SER A 30 -9.13 -10.08 -30.03
CA SER A 30 -10.44 -9.45 -29.83
C SER A 30 -11.63 -10.41 -29.81
N GLY A 31 -12.72 -9.98 -29.14
CA GLY A 31 -14.02 -10.19 -29.78
C GLY A 31 -15.26 -10.35 -28.93
N LYS A 32 -15.22 -10.37 -27.59
CA LYS A 32 -16.46 -10.39 -26.80
C LYS A 32 -16.50 -9.36 -25.67
N SER A 33 -17.14 -8.24 -26.02
CA SER A 33 -18.00 -7.39 -25.19
C SER A 33 -17.39 -6.53 -24.07
N PHE A 34 -16.29 -5.83 -24.38
CA PHE A 34 -16.01 -4.54 -23.69
C PHE A 34 -17.02 -3.43 -24.06
N SER A 35 -17.93 -3.70 -25.00
CA SER A 35 -19.02 -2.83 -25.44
C SER A 35 -20.04 -2.47 -24.34
N TYR A 36 -20.03 -3.15 -23.20
CA TYR A 36 -20.95 -2.85 -22.09
C TYR A 36 -20.45 -1.73 -21.16
N VAL A 37 -19.16 -1.35 -21.25
CA VAL A 37 -18.55 -0.34 -20.35
C VAL A 37 -18.78 1.08 -20.86
N LEU A 38 -19.15 1.26 -22.12
CA LEU A 38 -19.60 2.55 -22.66
C LEU A 38 -21.10 2.74 -22.40
N GLU A 39 -21.51 2.70 -21.12
CA GLU A 39 -22.83 3.18 -20.73
C GLU A 39 -23.04 4.61 -21.23
N ASN A 40 -24.28 4.94 -21.60
CA ASN A 40 -24.63 6.29 -22.00
C ASN A 40 -24.47 7.25 -20.81
N CYS A 41 -23.36 8.01 -20.77
CA CYS A 41 -23.10 9.00 -19.71
C CYS A 41 -24.13 10.14 -19.68
N ASP A 42 -24.94 10.33 -20.73
CA ASP A 42 -25.93 11.41 -20.79
C ASP A 42 -27.06 11.27 -19.76
N GLY A 43 -27.34 10.04 -19.30
CA GLY A 43 -28.35 9.78 -18.27
C GLY A 43 -27.87 9.97 -16.83
N LYS A 44 -26.58 10.24 -16.61
CA LYS A 44 -25.99 10.44 -15.26
C LYS A 44 -25.89 11.93 -14.94
N SER A 45 -25.75 12.27 -13.66
CA SER A 45 -25.60 13.67 -13.20
C SER A 45 -24.50 13.82 -12.16
N GLY A 46 -23.91 15.02 -12.09
CA GLY A 46 -22.85 15.35 -11.12
C GLY A 46 -21.64 14.41 -11.23
N LEU A 47 -21.09 14.02 -10.08
CA LEU A 47 -19.89 13.17 -10.00
C LEU A 47 -20.01 11.85 -10.79
N GLN A 48 -21.19 11.23 -10.83
CA GLN A 48 -21.38 9.99 -11.58
C GLN A 48 -21.23 10.20 -13.10
N LYS A 49 -21.63 11.36 -13.61
CA LYS A 49 -21.45 11.72 -15.01
C LYS A 49 -19.98 11.98 -15.29
N ASP A 50 -19.31 12.70 -14.40
CA ASP A 50 -17.90 13.05 -14.56
C ASP A 50 -17.01 11.80 -14.54
N THR A 51 -17.19 10.89 -13.58
CA THR A 51 -16.48 9.60 -13.57
C THR A 51 -16.75 8.78 -14.84
N CYS A 52 -17.99 8.76 -15.33
CA CYS A 52 -18.35 8.06 -16.58
C CYS A 52 -17.62 8.66 -17.80
N LEU A 53 -17.58 9.99 -17.90
CA LEU A 53 -16.90 10.68 -18.99
C LEU A 53 -15.38 10.47 -18.93
N LEU A 54 -14.78 10.53 -17.74
CA LEU A 54 -13.37 10.26 -17.52
C LEU A 54 -12.99 8.83 -17.96
N GLN A 55 -13.78 7.83 -17.55
CA GLN A 55 -13.56 6.44 -17.96
C GLN A 55 -13.72 6.29 -19.48
N LYS A 56 -14.76 6.90 -20.06
CA LYS A 56 -14.97 6.92 -21.52
C LYS A 56 -13.79 7.52 -22.26
N ALA A 57 -13.25 8.64 -21.78
CA ALA A 57 -12.05 9.30 -22.33
C ALA A 57 -10.83 8.37 -22.26
N SER A 58 -10.56 7.81 -21.08
CA SER A 58 -9.46 6.88 -20.81
C SER A 58 -9.49 5.65 -21.72
N PHE A 59 -10.65 4.99 -21.84
CA PHE A 59 -10.83 3.83 -22.70
C PHE A 59 -10.80 4.15 -24.19
N ALA A 60 -11.40 5.26 -24.62
CA ALA A 60 -11.39 5.67 -26.02
C ALA A 60 -10.02 6.20 -26.45
N GLY A 61 -9.22 6.68 -25.50
CA GLY A 61 -7.98 7.35 -25.79
C GLY A 61 -8.14 8.74 -26.41
N ASP A 62 -9.32 9.33 -26.28
CA ASP A 62 -9.70 10.55 -26.96
C ASP A 62 -9.51 11.76 -26.03
N LEU A 63 -8.47 12.54 -26.33
CA LEU A 63 -8.07 13.72 -25.58
C LEU A 63 -9.12 14.84 -25.61
N SER A 64 -10.04 14.82 -26.60
CA SER A 64 -11.08 15.84 -26.71
C SER A 64 -12.07 15.83 -25.54
N PHE A 65 -12.19 14.71 -24.83
CA PHE A 65 -12.99 14.62 -23.61
C PHE A 65 -12.37 15.35 -22.40
N CYS A 66 -11.06 15.62 -22.43
CA CYS A 66 -10.36 16.35 -21.38
C CYS A 66 -10.40 17.88 -21.59
N SER A 67 -10.88 18.35 -22.74
CA SER A 67 -10.83 19.76 -23.11
C SER A 67 -11.85 20.63 -22.36
N ASN A 68 -12.87 20.01 -21.77
CA ASN A 68 -13.96 20.70 -21.08
C ASN A 68 -13.69 20.78 -19.57
N ASP A 69 -13.97 21.94 -18.99
CA ASP A 69 -13.93 22.12 -17.53
C ASP A 69 -15.09 21.34 -16.91
N HIS A 70 -14.84 20.07 -16.57
CA HIS A 70 -15.77 19.23 -15.83
C HIS A 70 -15.60 19.52 -14.33
N PRO A 71 -16.70 19.74 -13.59
CA PRO A 71 -16.61 20.09 -12.17
C PRO A 71 -16.06 18.94 -11.31
N GLY A 72 -16.13 17.69 -11.78
CA GLY A 72 -15.73 16.50 -11.03
C GLY A 72 -14.29 16.01 -11.22
N TYR A 73 -13.53 16.51 -12.20
CA TYR A 73 -12.11 16.16 -12.38
C TYR A 73 -11.35 17.28 -13.09
N SER A 74 -10.05 17.38 -12.81
CA SER A 74 -9.19 18.36 -13.48
C SER A 74 -8.71 17.88 -14.86
N LYS A 75 -8.33 18.80 -15.75
CA LYS A 75 -7.75 18.44 -17.07
C LYS A 75 -6.52 17.54 -16.92
N ASP A 76 -5.64 17.89 -15.98
CA ASP A 76 -4.42 17.11 -15.69
C ASP A 76 -4.75 15.67 -15.26
N GLU A 77 -5.79 15.50 -14.44
CA GLU A 77 -6.27 14.19 -14.00
C GLU A 77 -6.78 13.37 -15.20
N CYS A 78 -7.56 13.98 -16.08
CA CYS A 78 -8.05 13.35 -17.31
C CYS A 78 -6.91 12.89 -18.23
N TYR A 79 -5.93 13.77 -18.47
CA TYR A 79 -4.76 13.40 -19.28
C TYR A 79 -3.91 12.33 -18.62
N SER A 80 -3.76 12.35 -17.30
CA SER A 80 -2.99 11.34 -16.57
C SER A 80 -3.60 9.94 -16.66
N GLU A 81 -4.93 9.84 -16.62
CA GLU A 81 -5.67 8.58 -16.78
C GLU A 81 -5.55 8.04 -18.21
N ILE A 82 -5.66 8.88 -19.23
CA ILE A 82 -5.43 8.46 -20.62
C ILE A 82 -3.97 8.04 -20.82
N ALA A 83 -3.02 8.81 -20.27
CA ALA A 83 -1.59 8.47 -20.32
C ALA A 83 -1.30 7.11 -19.68
N ALA A 84 -1.96 6.80 -18.56
CA ALA A 84 -1.84 5.51 -17.87
C ALA A 84 -2.39 4.37 -18.72
N THR A 85 -3.65 4.49 -19.17
CA THR A 85 -4.31 3.46 -19.98
C THR A 85 -3.59 3.18 -21.30
N GLN A 86 -2.98 4.21 -21.90
CA GLN A 86 -2.20 4.06 -23.13
C GLN A 86 -0.71 3.79 -22.89
N ASN A 87 -0.25 3.79 -21.63
CA ASN A 87 1.16 3.75 -21.25
C ASN A 87 2.02 4.76 -22.06
N ASN A 88 1.52 5.99 -22.21
CA ASN A 88 2.13 7.05 -23.00
C ASN A 88 2.30 8.33 -22.17
N PRO A 89 3.43 8.51 -21.47
CA PRO A 89 3.66 9.68 -20.62
C PRO A 89 3.74 11.00 -21.41
N LYS A 90 3.96 10.96 -22.74
CA LYS A 90 4.00 12.17 -23.58
C LYS A 90 2.68 12.91 -23.61
N ILE A 91 1.56 12.22 -23.35
CA ILE A 91 0.24 12.86 -23.26
C ILE A 91 0.24 13.95 -22.19
N CYS A 92 0.89 13.71 -21.04
CA CYS A 92 1.08 14.72 -20.01
C CYS A 92 2.01 15.86 -20.44
N GLU A 93 3.04 15.58 -21.23
CA GLU A 93 4.01 16.60 -21.69
C GLU A 93 3.38 17.58 -22.69
N ASP A 94 2.52 17.05 -23.57
CA ASP A 94 1.99 17.80 -24.70
C ASP A 94 0.68 18.54 -24.37
N ASN A 95 -0.09 18.08 -23.37
CA ASN A 95 -1.47 18.54 -23.17
C ASN A 95 -1.81 19.04 -21.75
N ALA A 96 -1.04 18.68 -20.72
CA ALA A 96 -1.37 19.05 -19.35
C ALA A 96 -1.02 20.53 -19.06
N ASP A 97 -1.86 21.19 -18.28
CA ASP A 97 -1.58 22.56 -17.82
C ASP A 97 -0.48 22.51 -16.75
N ASP A 98 -0.51 21.49 -15.88
CA ASP A 98 0.56 21.16 -14.94
C ASP A 98 1.16 19.78 -15.28
N VAL A 99 2.23 19.82 -16.08
CA VAL A 99 2.98 18.63 -16.52
C VAL A 99 3.48 17.81 -15.34
N SER A 100 3.90 18.45 -14.23
CA SER A 100 4.43 17.73 -13.07
C SER A 100 3.32 16.95 -12.37
N LYS A 101 2.18 17.59 -12.15
CA LYS A 101 1.02 16.96 -11.50
C LYS A 101 0.44 15.82 -12.34
N CYS A 102 0.36 16.00 -13.66
CA CYS A 102 -0.08 14.93 -14.57
C CYS A 102 0.87 13.73 -14.52
N LYS A 103 2.18 13.96 -14.59
CA LYS A 103 3.20 12.89 -14.52
C LYS A 103 3.16 12.13 -13.20
N ASP A 104 3.00 12.83 -12.09
CA ASP A 104 2.88 12.22 -10.77
C ASP A 104 1.60 11.37 -10.64
N SER A 105 0.49 11.85 -11.19
CA SER A 105 -0.78 11.10 -11.21
C SER A 105 -0.66 9.84 -12.08
N TYR A 106 -0.02 9.95 -13.25
CA TYR A 106 0.33 8.81 -14.11
C TYR A 106 1.25 7.79 -13.42
N ALA A 107 2.27 8.27 -12.69
CA ALA A 107 3.15 7.39 -11.92
C ALA A 107 2.38 6.66 -10.80
N THR A 108 1.37 7.33 -10.23
CA THR A 108 0.53 6.77 -9.16
C THR A 108 -0.44 5.71 -9.66
N SER A 109 -1.08 5.90 -10.81
CA SER A 109 -1.95 4.88 -11.41
C SER A 109 -1.17 3.63 -11.86
N GLU A 110 0.07 3.83 -12.31
CA GLU A 110 1.01 2.76 -12.66
C GLU A 110 1.67 2.09 -11.44
N LEU A 111 1.53 2.69 -10.25
CA LEU A 111 2.26 2.33 -9.03
C LEU A 111 3.78 2.23 -9.23
N ASP A 112 4.36 3.09 -10.07
CA ASP A 112 5.78 3.10 -10.39
C ASP A 112 6.49 4.32 -9.81
N ILE A 113 7.15 4.11 -8.67
CA ILE A 113 7.87 5.17 -7.94
C ILE A 113 9.00 5.81 -8.75
N SER A 114 9.56 5.09 -9.75
CA SER A 114 10.65 5.62 -10.58
C SER A 114 10.16 6.66 -11.58
N LYS A 115 8.84 6.66 -11.87
CA LYS A 115 8.18 7.64 -12.73
C LYS A 115 7.75 8.91 -11.96
N CYS A 116 7.82 8.92 -10.63
CA CYS A 116 7.47 10.09 -9.82
C CYS A 116 8.45 11.25 -10.01
N VAL A 117 7.91 12.45 -10.20
CA VAL A 117 8.65 13.71 -10.29
C VAL A 117 8.80 14.34 -8.90
N THR A 118 7.75 14.34 -8.08
CA THR A 118 7.77 14.94 -6.74
C THR A 118 7.89 13.91 -5.60
N ASP A 119 8.31 14.37 -4.42
CA ASP A 119 8.34 13.53 -3.21
C ASP A 119 6.93 13.20 -2.68
N SER A 120 5.95 14.07 -2.95
CA SER A 120 4.54 13.79 -2.65
C SER A 120 4.05 12.57 -3.43
N CYS A 121 4.36 12.49 -4.73
CA CYS A 121 4.07 11.31 -5.55
C CYS A 121 4.68 10.05 -4.94
N LYS A 122 5.99 10.08 -4.61
CA LYS A 122 6.67 8.90 -4.05
C LYS A 122 5.97 8.40 -2.79
N THR A 123 5.56 9.32 -1.92
CA THR A 123 4.85 9.00 -0.68
C THR A 123 3.48 8.39 -0.96
N GLN A 124 2.73 8.95 -1.91
CA GLN A 124 1.43 8.42 -2.32
C GLN A 124 1.57 7.03 -2.95
N VAL A 125 2.48 6.83 -3.89
CA VAL A 125 2.72 5.52 -4.52
C VAL A 125 3.09 4.48 -3.47
N LEU A 126 3.99 4.80 -2.54
CA LEU A 126 4.35 3.89 -1.44
C LEU A 126 3.15 3.54 -0.55
N SER A 127 2.33 4.54 -0.21
CA SER A 127 1.12 4.34 0.59
C SER A 127 0.07 3.48 -0.14
N TRP A 128 -0.08 3.63 -1.45
CA TRP A 128 -1.02 2.81 -2.23
C TRP A 128 -0.50 1.37 -2.40
N ILE A 129 0.81 1.20 -2.60
CA ILE A 129 1.45 -0.12 -2.60
C ILE A 129 1.23 -0.81 -1.25
N SER A 130 1.48 -0.12 -0.13
CA SER A 130 1.28 -0.70 1.21
C SER A 130 -0.18 -1.05 1.49
N LYS A 131 -1.12 -0.22 1.02
CA LYS A 131 -2.55 -0.41 1.23
C LYS A 131 -3.19 -1.49 0.36
N TYR A 132 -2.83 -1.57 -0.93
CA TYR A 132 -3.57 -2.38 -1.91
C TYR A 132 -2.83 -3.62 -2.40
N ARG A 133 -1.52 -3.76 -2.16
CA ARG A 133 -0.73 -4.82 -2.83
C ARG A 133 0.29 -5.50 -1.91
N LEU A 134 -0.21 -6.45 -1.13
CA LEU A 134 0.58 -7.56 -0.58
C LEU A 134 0.61 -8.78 -1.55
N GLU A 135 0.67 -8.53 -2.86
CA GLU A 135 0.88 -9.60 -3.85
C GLU A 135 2.33 -9.67 -4.35
N GLU A 136 2.73 -10.92 -4.60
CA GLU A 136 4.09 -11.46 -4.67
C GLU A 136 4.96 -10.93 -5.82
N SER A 137 4.35 -10.39 -6.88
CA SER A 137 5.05 -9.93 -8.07
C SER A 137 5.78 -8.59 -7.87
N ASP A 138 5.29 -7.72 -7.00
CA ASP A 138 5.71 -6.31 -7.00
C ASP A 138 6.81 -6.03 -5.96
N CYS A 139 6.95 -6.88 -4.93
CA CYS A 139 8.19 -6.91 -4.12
C CYS A 139 9.42 -7.28 -4.98
N LYS A 140 9.26 -7.95 -6.14
CA LYS A 140 10.38 -8.20 -7.08
C LYS A 140 10.88 -6.90 -7.74
N ASN A 141 10.00 -5.95 -8.04
CA ASN A 141 10.38 -4.63 -8.59
C ASN A 141 10.93 -3.69 -7.50
N PHE A 142 10.40 -3.79 -6.28
CA PHE A 142 10.91 -3.07 -5.10
C PHE A 142 12.36 -3.49 -4.75
N THR A 143 12.64 -4.80 -4.78
CA THR A 143 13.99 -5.36 -4.52
C THR A 143 15.00 -5.14 -5.64
N SER A 144 14.60 -4.84 -6.88
CA SER A 144 15.54 -4.51 -7.96
C SER A 144 16.17 -3.12 -7.84
N ASN A 145 15.51 -2.20 -7.12
CA ASN A 145 15.95 -0.80 -6.97
C ASN A 145 16.67 -0.53 -5.64
N LEU A 146 16.36 -1.27 -4.57
CA LEU A 146 17.15 -1.28 -3.33
C LEU A 146 18.33 -2.26 -3.47
N GLN A 147 19.51 -1.72 -3.79
CA GLN A 147 20.81 -2.42 -3.89
C GLN A 147 20.72 -3.88 -4.37
N LYS A 148 20.92 -4.09 -5.69
CA LYS A 148 20.99 -5.39 -6.40
C LYS A 148 21.83 -6.50 -5.71
N SER A 149 22.68 -6.18 -4.73
CA SER A 149 23.50 -7.14 -3.99
C SER A 149 22.86 -7.73 -2.73
N ALA A 150 21.78 -7.14 -2.19
CA ALA A 150 21.18 -7.60 -0.92
C ALA A 150 20.08 -8.67 -1.08
N PHE A 151 19.56 -8.86 -2.29
CA PHE A 151 18.37 -9.69 -2.57
C PHE A 151 18.59 -10.79 -3.62
N SER A 152 19.77 -10.86 -4.26
CA SER A 152 20.06 -11.92 -5.24
C SER A 152 20.19 -13.27 -4.52
N GLY A 153 19.31 -14.21 -4.88
CA GLY A 153 19.29 -15.57 -4.31
C GLY A 153 18.37 -15.77 -3.10
N ALA A 154 17.67 -14.73 -2.63
CA ALA A 154 16.63 -14.90 -1.61
C ALA A 154 15.40 -15.61 -2.19
N ASP A 155 14.87 -16.59 -1.46
CA ASP A 155 13.58 -17.21 -1.76
C ASP A 155 12.43 -16.19 -1.70
N GLU A 156 11.32 -16.53 -2.35
CA GLU A 156 10.10 -15.72 -2.46
C GLU A 156 9.60 -15.22 -1.10
N TYR A 157 9.71 -16.08 -0.11
CA TYR A 157 9.28 -15.84 1.24
C TYR A 157 10.16 -14.81 1.97
N SER A 158 11.47 -14.88 1.79
CA SER A 158 12.42 -13.92 2.33
C SER A 158 12.22 -12.53 1.73
N LYS A 159 11.86 -12.44 0.44
CA LYS A 159 11.51 -11.17 -0.20
C LYS A 159 10.24 -10.57 0.38
N LYS A 160 9.17 -11.37 0.56
CA LYS A 160 7.92 -10.92 1.18
C LYS A 160 8.16 -10.40 2.60
N TYR A 161 8.94 -11.14 3.40
CA TYR A 161 9.34 -10.69 4.73
C TYR A 161 10.06 -9.32 4.73
N GLN A 162 11.08 -9.15 3.89
CA GLN A 162 11.85 -7.90 3.84
C GLN A 162 11.02 -6.71 3.34
N CYS A 163 10.09 -6.97 2.42
CA CYS A 163 9.14 -5.99 1.88
C CYS A 163 8.18 -5.51 2.98
N THR A 164 7.53 -6.45 3.69
CA THR A 164 6.67 -6.13 4.83
C THR A 164 7.42 -5.44 5.98
N GLU A 165 8.64 -5.91 6.28
CA GLU A 165 9.50 -5.28 7.30
C GLU A 165 9.82 -3.82 6.95
N PHE A 166 10.10 -3.54 5.67
CA PHE A 166 10.37 -2.18 5.22
C PHE A 166 9.13 -1.29 5.23
N VAL A 167 7.98 -1.78 4.75
CA VAL A 167 6.71 -1.04 4.79
C VAL A 167 6.32 -0.72 6.24
N ALA A 168 6.43 -1.69 7.14
CA ALA A 168 6.15 -1.48 8.55
C ALA A 168 7.11 -0.46 9.19
N ASP A 169 8.38 -0.44 8.80
CA ASP A 169 9.37 0.55 9.24
C ASP A 169 9.10 1.96 8.66
N LEU A 170 8.66 2.06 7.40
CA LEU A 170 8.29 3.36 6.80
C LEU A 170 7.05 3.98 7.44
N ASP A 171 5.98 3.20 7.51
CA ASP A 171 4.67 3.67 8.00
C ASP A 171 4.62 3.74 9.53
N GLN A 172 5.66 3.25 10.21
CA GLN A 172 5.74 3.11 11.67
C GLN A 172 4.53 2.36 12.26
N GLU A 173 3.99 1.40 11.51
CA GLU A 173 2.80 0.64 11.88
C GLU A 173 3.12 -0.86 11.97
N ALA A 174 3.12 -1.36 13.20
CA ALA A 174 3.48 -2.74 13.50
C ALA A 174 2.44 -3.76 12.98
N SER A 175 1.21 -3.34 12.69
CA SER A 175 0.16 -4.25 12.21
C SER A 175 0.48 -4.86 10.85
N TYR A 176 1.27 -4.20 10.00
CA TYR A 176 1.72 -4.80 8.73
C TYR A 176 2.53 -6.08 8.94
N CYS A 177 3.22 -6.20 10.08
CA CYS A 177 3.98 -7.39 10.41
C CYS A 177 3.07 -8.58 10.79
N ASP A 178 1.80 -8.39 11.13
CA ASP A 178 0.90 -9.48 11.54
C ASP A 178 0.59 -10.42 10.37
N ASP A 179 0.55 -9.90 9.14
CA ASP A 179 0.31 -10.65 7.91
C ASP A 179 1.43 -11.69 7.62
N LEU A 180 2.60 -11.51 8.22
CA LEU A 180 3.70 -12.48 8.14
C LEU A 180 3.34 -13.81 8.82
N THR A 181 2.42 -13.80 9.80
CA THR A 181 1.93 -15.02 10.45
C THR A 181 1.16 -15.90 9.47
N LEU A 182 0.38 -15.29 8.58
CA LEU A 182 -0.47 -15.99 7.61
C LEU A 182 0.33 -16.77 6.57
N ILE A 183 1.54 -16.31 6.28
CA ILE A 183 2.46 -16.99 5.35
C ILE A 183 3.43 -17.95 6.05
N GLY A 184 3.36 -18.09 7.38
CA GLY A 184 4.16 -19.04 8.15
C GLY A 184 5.54 -18.53 8.62
N VAL A 185 5.77 -17.21 8.60
CA VAL A 185 7.03 -16.58 9.07
C VAL A 185 7.32 -16.94 10.51
N ASP A 186 8.56 -17.37 10.78
CA ASP A 186 9.04 -17.64 12.13
C ASP A 186 8.80 -16.41 13.00
N GLN A 187 8.17 -16.62 14.17
CA GLN A 187 7.76 -15.56 15.09
C GLN A 187 8.90 -14.57 15.38
N ARG A 188 10.16 -15.03 15.37
CA ARG A 188 11.34 -14.17 15.61
C ARG A 188 11.55 -13.11 14.55
N LYS A 189 11.19 -13.41 13.31
CA LYS A 189 11.21 -12.48 12.18
C LYS A 189 10.05 -11.49 12.30
N ILE A 190 8.85 -11.98 12.62
CA ILE A 190 7.66 -11.13 12.85
C ILE A 190 7.94 -10.09 13.94
N ASP A 191 8.49 -10.52 15.07
CA ASP A 191 8.74 -9.63 16.19
C ASP A 191 9.88 -8.64 15.89
N ARG A 192 10.86 -9.03 15.06
CA ARG A 192 11.89 -8.10 14.54
C ARG A 192 11.26 -7.02 13.67
N CYS A 193 10.34 -7.40 12.79
CA CYS A 193 9.57 -6.46 11.95
C CYS A 193 8.83 -5.45 12.84
N LYS A 194 8.07 -5.93 13.83
CA LYS A 194 7.33 -5.07 14.76
C LYS A 194 8.24 -4.13 15.54
N THR A 195 9.41 -4.61 15.95
CA THR A 195 10.40 -3.81 16.67
C THR A 195 10.96 -2.67 15.80
N LYS A 196 11.19 -2.90 14.50
CA LYS A 196 11.61 -1.85 13.57
C LYS A 196 10.50 -0.84 13.34
N ALA A 197 9.30 -1.33 13.04
CA ALA A 197 8.09 -0.53 12.84
C ALA A 197 7.74 0.38 14.02
N SER A 198 8.18 0.05 15.23
CA SER A 198 7.84 0.81 16.43
C SER A 198 8.87 1.89 16.81
N LYS A 199 9.99 2.02 16.08
CA LYS A 199 11.15 2.84 16.49
C LYS A 199 10.88 4.34 16.68
N GLY A 200 9.80 4.88 16.10
CA GLY A 200 9.44 6.30 16.19
C GLY A 200 8.44 6.64 17.30
N ASN A 201 7.83 5.65 17.95
CA ASN A 201 6.77 5.90 18.93
C ASN A 201 6.61 4.72 19.92
N LEU A 202 7.74 4.26 20.48
CA LEU A 202 7.67 3.27 21.56
C LEU A 202 7.00 3.94 22.75
N THR A 203 5.96 3.29 23.26
CA THR A 203 5.34 3.61 24.54
C THR A 203 5.35 2.36 25.40
N PHE A 204 5.30 2.55 26.71
CA PHE A 204 5.20 1.43 27.66
C PHE A 204 3.99 0.53 27.34
N GLN A 205 2.86 1.14 26.97
CA GLN A 205 1.66 0.42 26.58
C GLN A 205 1.87 -0.41 25.30
N ASN A 206 2.57 0.12 24.29
CA ASN A 206 2.88 -0.62 23.06
C ASN A 206 3.75 -1.86 23.36
N CYS A 207 4.78 -1.72 24.20
CA CYS A 207 5.60 -2.87 24.61
C CYS A 207 4.80 -3.91 25.39
N THR A 208 3.84 -3.49 26.21
CA THR A 208 3.05 -4.39 27.05
C THR A 208 1.93 -5.11 26.27
N THR A 209 1.28 -4.41 25.34
CA THR A 209 0.03 -4.87 24.69
C THR A 209 0.23 -5.40 23.28
N ARG A 210 1.23 -4.93 22.54
CA ARG A 210 1.45 -5.29 21.12
C ARG A 210 2.57 -6.30 20.90
N MET A 211 3.56 -6.34 21.80
CA MET A 211 4.59 -7.37 21.81
C MET A 211 4.10 -8.49 22.74
N GLY A 212 3.96 -9.72 22.24
CA GLY A 212 3.57 -10.87 23.05
C GLY A 212 4.56 -11.14 24.21
N TYR A 213 4.28 -12.16 25.03
CA TYR A 213 5.16 -12.52 26.15
C TYR A 213 6.56 -12.97 25.68
N GLY A 214 7.60 -12.63 26.46
CA GLY A 214 8.97 -13.15 26.28
C GLY A 214 9.98 -12.15 25.72
N TYR A 215 10.99 -12.67 25.02
CA TYR A 215 12.21 -11.94 24.62
C TYR A 215 11.96 -10.63 23.84
N TYR A 216 10.88 -10.56 23.05
CA TYR A 216 10.61 -9.41 22.20
C TYR A 216 9.96 -8.25 22.91
N ARG A 217 9.06 -8.52 23.85
CA ARG A 217 8.59 -7.53 24.81
C ARG A 217 9.76 -6.94 25.61
N ASP A 218 10.66 -7.80 26.05
CA ASP A 218 11.86 -7.41 26.77
C ASP A 218 12.80 -6.52 25.92
N ALA A 219 12.97 -6.85 24.63
CA ALA A 219 13.71 -6.00 23.67
C ALA A 219 13.01 -4.66 23.41
N CYS A 220 11.67 -4.63 23.45
CA CYS A 220 10.88 -3.41 23.37
C CYS A 220 11.14 -2.51 24.59
N TYR A 221 11.05 -3.04 25.81
CA TYR A 221 11.33 -2.29 27.03
C TYR A 221 12.77 -1.77 27.07
N TYR A 222 13.75 -2.57 26.62
CA TYR A 222 15.13 -2.10 26.49
C TYR A 222 15.26 -0.90 25.53
N SER A 223 14.55 -0.94 24.39
CA SER A 223 14.59 0.14 23.41
C SER A 223 13.87 1.39 23.92
N LEU A 224 12.72 1.21 24.59
CA LEU A 224 11.96 2.27 25.23
C LEU A 224 12.76 2.94 26.35
N ALA A 225 13.45 2.16 27.20
CA ALA A 225 14.29 2.68 28.27
C ALA A 225 15.34 3.66 27.70
N LYS A 226 15.97 3.30 26.57
CA LYS A 226 16.95 4.15 25.89
C LYS A 226 16.32 5.38 25.26
N GLN A 227 15.18 5.22 24.59
CA GLN A 227 14.45 6.30 23.95
C GLN A 227 14.07 7.38 24.96
N ASP A 228 13.51 6.97 26.10
CA ASP A 228 12.97 7.88 27.12
C ASP A 228 14.01 8.25 28.19
N ASN A 229 15.26 7.83 28.01
CA ASN A 229 16.35 7.94 28.99
C ASN A 229 15.92 7.53 30.41
N SER A 230 15.15 6.43 30.51
CA SER A 230 14.39 6.04 31.70
C SER A 230 14.82 4.64 32.18
N PRO A 231 15.83 4.53 33.08
CA PRO A 231 16.36 3.24 33.52
C PRO A 231 15.34 2.37 34.27
N GLY A 232 14.30 2.97 34.88
CA GLY A 232 13.23 2.23 35.55
C GLY A 232 12.42 1.32 34.59
N VAL A 233 12.44 1.59 33.28
CA VAL A 233 11.82 0.71 32.29
C VAL A 233 12.54 -0.64 32.19
N CYS A 234 13.83 -0.71 32.54
CA CYS A 234 14.59 -1.95 32.57
C CYS A 234 14.04 -2.97 33.58
N ASP A 235 13.27 -2.54 34.58
CA ASP A 235 12.72 -3.45 35.59
C ASP A 235 11.63 -4.38 35.06
N PHE A 236 11.02 -4.02 33.92
CA PHE A 236 9.98 -4.81 33.25
C PHE A 236 10.54 -5.85 32.27
N ILE A 237 11.87 -5.99 32.19
CA ILE A 237 12.55 -7.01 31.38
C ILE A 237 12.70 -8.29 32.20
N ASP A 238 12.08 -9.38 31.76
CA ASP A 238 12.12 -10.66 32.46
C ASP A 238 13.44 -11.42 32.21
N VAL A 239 13.99 -11.33 31.00
CA VAL A 239 15.23 -11.99 30.59
C VAL A 239 16.42 -11.31 31.28
N THR A 240 16.98 -11.99 32.30
CA THR A 240 18.07 -11.48 33.16
C THR A 240 19.25 -10.90 32.36
N VAL A 241 19.71 -11.62 31.33
CA VAL A 241 20.83 -11.17 30.48
C VAL A 241 20.54 -9.84 29.78
N LEU A 242 19.29 -9.62 29.36
CA LEU A 242 18.87 -8.39 28.70
C LEU A 242 18.62 -7.28 29.71
N LYS A 243 18.06 -7.60 30.89
CA LYS A 243 17.90 -6.67 32.01
C LYS A 243 19.23 -6.10 32.47
N ASP A 244 20.23 -6.95 32.67
CA ASP A 244 21.58 -6.53 33.07
C ASP A 244 22.22 -5.60 32.03
N ARG A 245 22.03 -5.92 30.74
CA ARG A 245 22.50 -5.06 29.63
C ARG A 245 21.76 -3.73 29.60
N CYS A 246 20.47 -3.72 29.91
CA CYS A 246 19.66 -2.51 30.03
C CYS A 246 20.21 -1.60 31.13
N ILE A 247 20.37 -2.12 32.35
CA ILE A 247 20.85 -1.35 33.50
C ILE A 247 22.25 -0.79 33.25
N LYS A 248 23.17 -1.59 32.68
CA LYS A 248 24.53 -1.16 32.34
C LYS A 248 24.59 -0.02 31.31
N ALA A 249 23.54 0.17 30.50
CA ALA A 249 23.53 1.24 29.51
C ALA A 249 23.29 2.64 30.12
N PHE A 250 22.96 2.72 31.42
CA PHE A 250 22.68 3.97 32.14
C PHE A 250 23.67 4.25 33.29
N GLN A 251 24.75 3.47 33.38
CA GLN A 251 25.86 3.67 34.33
C GLN A 251 27.03 4.34 33.63
#